data_AF-A0AAT9IMV6-F1
#
_entry.id   AF-A0AAT9IMV6-F1
#
_cell.length_a   1.000
_cell.length_b   1.000
_cell.length_c   1.000
_cell.angle_alpha   90.00
_cell.angle_beta   90.00
_cell.angle_gamma   90.00
#
_symmetry.space_group_name_H-M   'P 1'
#
loop_
_entity.id
_entity.type
_entity.pdbx_description
1 polymer ?
#
loop_
_entity_poly.entity_id
_entity_poly.type
_entity_poly.pdbx_seq_one_letter_code
_entity_poly.pdbx_strand_id
1 'polypeptide(L)'
;MTDPTTEPDASTPAVKWDPASDVDGYAWEDVRSRDPYLDFMLDRYFDVADQARGALGLTLMVGGAVVSGIAISRAEWIERTLTDFQPSNSAVVEEYLRPIWSHLHDHTVEESNRRDEADLPTRARRFIHLREVRILNGATMNVSTWRGDLASVDAWSLGSWNPPGVLTTDGDSDS
;
A
#
# COMPACT_ATOMS: atom_id res chain seq x y z
N MET A 1 45.80 29.24 7.36
CA MET A 1 44.58 30.01 7.67
C MET A 1 43.55 29.59 6.63
N THR A 2 42.91 28.46 6.87
CA THR A 2 41.89 27.87 5.98
C THR A 2 40.54 28.38 6.44
N ASP A 3 39.90 29.18 5.59
CA ASP A 3 38.56 29.71 5.82
C ASP A 3 37.53 28.57 5.68
N PRO A 4 36.81 28.17 6.74
CA PRO A 4 35.92 27.03 6.71
C PRO A 4 34.47 27.50 6.87
N THR A 5 33.92 28.31 5.97
CA THR A 5 32.47 28.59 5.96
C THR A 5 32.03 29.09 4.59
N THR A 6 32.00 28.21 3.59
CA THR A 6 31.08 28.43 2.47
C THR A 6 29.72 27.94 2.94
N GLU A 7 28.91 28.85 3.48
CA GLU A 7 27.49 28.55 3.69
C GLU A 7 26.89 28.16 2.33
N PRO A 8 26.11 27.07 2.26
CA PRO A 8 25.42 26.70 1.04
C PRO A 8 24.48 27.86 0.66
N ASP A 9 24.71 28.41 -0.53
CA ASP A 9 23.94 29.52 -1.08
C ASP A 9 22.46 29.12 -1.23
N ALA A 10 21.62 29.59 -0.31
CA ALA A 10 20.17 29.40 -0.29
C ALA A 10 19.46 30.00 -1.52
N SER A 11 20.20 30.70 -2.40
CA SER A 11 19.74 31.20 -3.69
C SER A 11 19.70 30.13 -4.78
N THR A 12 20.33 28.97 -4.56
CA THR A 12 20.33 27.89 -5.57
C THR A 12 18.94 27.26 -5.59
N PRO A 13 18.14 27.44 -6.67
CA PRO A 13 16.82 26.83 -6.72
C PRO A 13 16.98 25.31 -6.61
N ALA A 14 16.19 24.69 -5.73
CA ALA A 14 16.14 23.25 -5.60
C ALA A 14 16.05 22.63 -7.00
N VAL A 15 17.01 21.78 -7.34
CA VAL A 15 17.03 21.11 -8.65
C VAL A 15 15.79 20.23 -8.70
N LYS A 16 14.79 20.68 -9.45
CA LYS A 16 13.57 19.91 -9.69
C LYS A 16 13.99 18.64 -10.42
N TRP A 17 13.82 17.48 -9.77
CA TRP A 17 14.10 16.17 -10.35
C TRP A 17 13.57 16.06 -11.79
N ASP A 18 14.37 15.49 -12.70
CA ASP A 18 14.07 15.28 -14.11
C ASP A 18 14.09 13.77 -14.43
N PRO A 19 12.96 13.17 -14.89
CA PRO A 19 12.92 11.75 -15.25
C PRO A 19 14.00 11.32 -16.26
N ALA A 20 14.43 12.22 -17.15
CA ALA A 20 15.44 11.89 -18.17
C ALA A 20 16.83 11.63 -17.57
N SER A 21 17.09 12.07 -16.34
CA SER A 21 18.34 11.86 -15.61
C SER A 21 18.19 10.90 -14.43
N ASP A 22 17.02 10.27 -14.25
CA ASP A 22 16.78 9.35 -13.14
C ASP A 22 17.59 8.06 -13.30
N VAL A 23 18.39 7.75 -12.28
CA VAL A 23 19.31 6.59 -12.27
C VAL A 23 18.58 5.25 -12.28
N ASP A 24 17.34 5.22 -11.80
CA ASP A 24 16.50 4.02 -11.73
C ASP A 24 15.50 3.95 -12.90
N GLY A 25 15.52 4.94 -13.79
CA GLY A 25 14.67 5.02 -14.98
C GLY A 25 13.21 5.36 -14.68
N TYR A 26 12.91 5.97 -13.54
CA TYR A 26 11.53 6.33 -13.16
C TYR A 26 10.97 7.43 -14.07
N ALA A 27 9.76 7.23 -14.57
CA ALA A 27 9.01 8.24 -15.31
C ALA A 27 8.09 9.06 -14.39
N TRP A 28 7.53 10.16 -14.92
CA TRP A 28 6.56 10.97 -14.17
C TRP A 28 5.35 10.16 -13.68
N GLU A 29 4.93 9.16 -14.44
CA GLU A 29 3.83 8.24 -14.10
C GLU A 29 4.16 7.26 -12.96
N ASP A 30 5.45 6.99 -12.71
CA ASP A 30 5.87 6.14 -11.60
C ASP A 30 5.87 6.90 -10.27
N VAL A 31 6.09 8.21 -10.29
CA VAL A 31 6.25 9.05 -9.09
C VAL A 31 5.03 9.94 -8.80
N ARG A 32 4.08 10.04 -9.74
CA ARG A 32 2.86 10.83 -9.55
C ARG A 32 1.67 9.93 -9.28
N SER A 33 1.06 10.12 -8.11
CA SER A 33 -0.23 9.51 -7.82
C SER A 33 -1.34 10.03 -8.73
N ARG A 34 -2.27 9.14 -9.06
CA ARG A 34 -3.52 9.45 -9.76
C ARG A 34 -4.42 10.37 -8.94
N ASP A 35 -4.47 10.16 -7.62
CA ASP A 35 -5.19 10.96 -6.64
C ASP A 35 -4.24 11.27 -5.47
N PRO A 36 -3.65 12.48 -5.43
CA PRO A 36 -2.68 12.83 -4.40
C PRO A 36 -3.29 12.93 -3.00
N TYR A 37 -4.60 13.12 -2.86
CA TYR A 37 -5.24 13.20 -1.55
C TYR A 37 -5.45 11.82 -0.94
N LEU A 38 -5.89 10.85 -1.76
CA LEU A 38 -5.98 9.47 -1.33
C LEU A 38 -4.59 8.92 -0.98
N ASP A 39 -3.60 9.18 -1.83
CA ASP A 39 -2.22 8.72 -1.62
C ASP A 39 -1.60 9.28 -0.33
N PHE A 40 -1.68 10.60 -0.13
CA PHE A 40 -1.23 11.25 1.09
C PHE A 40 -1.89 10.66 2.35
N MET A 41 -3.20 10.38 2.28
CA MET A 41 -3.92 9.77 3.39
C MET A 41 -3.43 8.34 3.67
N LEU A 42 -3.21 7.52 2.64
CA LEU A 42 -2.69 6.17 2.79
C LEU A 42 -1.29 6.19 3.38
N ASP A 43 -0.41 7.06 2.89
CA ASP A 43 0.96 7.21 3.41
C ASP A 43 0.97 7.67 4.88
N ARG A 44 0.01 8.51 5.29
CA ARG A 44 -0.10 8.91 6.69
C ARG A 44 -0.39 7.73 7.63
N TYR A 45 -1.10 6.70 7.15
CA TYR A 45 -1.47 5.51 7.95
C TYR A 45 -0.49 4.36 7.80
N PHE A 46 0.08 4.18 6.61
CA PHE A 46 0.85 3.00 6.24
C PHE A 46 2.31 3.28 5.91
N ASP A 47 2.77 4.53 6.00
CA ASP A 47 4.05 5.04 5.50
C ASP A 47 4.22 4.88 3.98
N VAL A 48 5.23 5.56 3.42
CA VAL A 48 5.52 5.57 1.97
C VAL A 48 5.98 4.18 1.49
N ALA A 49 6.65 3.40 2.35
CA ALA A 49 7.10 2.06 2.05
C ALA A 49 6.00 0.99 2.22
N ASP A 50 4.83 1.39 2.71
CA ASP A 50 3.65 0.57 2.94
C ASP A 50 3.90 -0.54 3.99
N GLN A 51 4.53 -0.18 5.11
CA GLN A 51 4.90 -1.10 6.19
C GLN A 51 4.14 -0.88 7.48
N ALA A 52 3.84 0.37 7.84
CA ALA A 52 3.25 0.70 9.13
C ALA A 52 1.92 -0.02 9.35
N ARG A 53 1.77 -0.61 10.54
CA ARG A 53 0.55 -1.32 10.94
C ARG A 53 -0.51 -0.32 11.36
N GLY A 54 -1.30 0.11 10.39
CA GLY A 54 -2.49 0.94 10.57
C GLY A 54 -3.75 0.23 10.08
N ALA A 55 -4.91 0.82 10.36
CA ALA A 55 -6.18 0.37 9.79
C ALA A 55 -7.07 1.58 9.50
N LEU A 56 -7.64 1.64 8.29
CA LEU A 56 -8.51 2.74 7.87
C LEU A 56 -9.72 2.19 7.13
N GLY A 57 -10.93 2.43 7.64
CA GLY A 57 -12.14 2.08 6.90
C GLY A 57 -12.25 2.91 5.62
N LEU A 58 -12.38 2.25 4.47
CA LEU A 58 -12.52 2.88 3.17
C LEU A 58 -13.61 2.24 2.33
N THR A 59 -14.29 3.08 1.56
CA THR A 59 -15.19 2.67 0.49
C THR A 59 -14.71 3.30 -0.81
N LEU A 60 -14.54 2.48 -1.84
CA LEU A 60 -14.01 2.83 -3.15
C LEU A 60 -15.07 2.58 -4.22
N MET A 61 -15.10 3.42 -5.24
CA MET A 61 -15.79 3.18 -6.49
C MET A 61 -14.75 2.77 -7.53
N VAL A 62 -14.92 1.59 -8.14
CA VAL A 62 -13.98 1.02 -9.11
C VAL A 62 -14.75 0.42 -10.27
N GLY A 63 -14.72 1.05 -11.44
CA GLY A 63 -15.37 0.54 -12.65
C GLY A 63 -16.87 0.31 -12.49
N GLY A 64 -17.54 1.15 -11.68
CA GLY A 64 -18.97 1.02 -11.35
C GLY A 64 -19.30 0.05 -10.22
N ALA A 65 -18.33 -0.67 -9.66
CA ALA A 65 -18.50 -1.46 -8.45
C ALA A 65 -18.18 -0.64 -7.19
N VAL A 66 -18.88 -0.93 -6.09
CA VAL A 66 -18.53 -0.41 -4.75
C VAL A 66 -17.69 -1.45 -4.04
N VAL A 67 -16.47 -1.09 -3.62
CA VAL A 67 -15.57 -1.94 -2.84
C VAL A 67 -15.37 -1.29 -1.47
N SER A 68 -15.83 -1.93 -0.41
CA SER A 68 -15.69 -1.42 0.96
C SER A 68 -14.92 -2.40 1.82
N GLY A 69 -14.02 -1.89 2.64
CA GLY A 69 -13.23 -2.71 3.54
C GLY A 69 -12.40 -1.89 4.51
N ILE A 70 -11.51 -2.56 5.23
CA ILE A 70 -10.51 -1.92 6.06
C ILE A 70 -9.21 -1.90 5.29
N ALA A 71 -8.73 -0.72 4.92
CA ALA A 71 -7.40 -0.56 4.34
C ALA A 71 -6.33 -0.90 5.34
N ILE A 72 -5.33 -1.62 4.86
CA ILE A 72 -4.21 -2.17 5.60
C ILE A 72 -2.94 -1.98 4.79
N SER A 73 -1.78 -2.11 5.44
CA SER A 73 -0.51 -2.06 4.73
C SER A 73 -0.33 -3.27 3.82
N ARG A 74 0.53 -3.14 2.81
CA ARG A 74 0.97 -4.27 2.00
C ARG A 74 1.53 -5.39 2.88
N ALA A 75 2.36 -5.08 3.87
CA ALA A 75 2.93 -6.09 4.77
C ALA A 75 1.83 -6.96 5.41
N GLU A 76 0.79 -6.33 5.98
CA GLU A 76 -0.35 -7.05 6.56
C GLU A 76 -1.13 -7.84 5.49
N TRP A 77 -1.32 -7.27 4.30
CA TRP A 77 -2.01 -7.96 3.21
C TRP A 77 -1.29 -9.24 2.78
N ILE A 78 0.04 -9.22 2.72
CA ILE A 78 0.87 -10.41 2.43
C ILE A 78 0.69 -11.47 3.52
N GLU A 79 0.80 -11.08 4.79
CA GLU A 79 0.63 -12.00 5.93
C GLU A 79 -0.74 -12.71 5.90
N ARG A 80 -1.81 -11.94 5.65
CA ARG A 80 -3.18 -12.47 5.54
C ARG A 80 -3.37 -13.37 4.34
N THR A 81 -2.86 -12.96 3.18
CA THR A 81 -2.93 -13.76 1.95
C THR A 81 -2.25 -15.11 2.13
N LEU A 82 -1.06 -15.14 2.76
CA LEU A 82 -0.37 -16.40 3.06
C LEU A 82 -1.16 -17.27 4.04
N THR A 83 -1.83 -16.67 5.03
CA THR A 83 -2.70 -17.38 5.98
C THR A 83 -3.88 -18.04 5.27
N ASP A 84 -4.51 -17.35 4.32
CA ASP A 84 -5.61 -17.90 3.52
C ASP A 84 -5.18 -19.12 2.67
N PHE A 85 -3.90 -19.26 2.33
CA PHE A 85 -3.35 -20.42 1.61
C PHE A 85 -2.96 -21.61 2.51
N GLN A 86 -2.70 -21.39 3.80
CA GLN A 86 -2.20 -22.43 4.71
C GLN A 86 -3.09 -23.68 4.88
N PRO A 87 -4.44 -23.59 4.88
CA PRO A 87 -5.31 -24.76 5.08
C PRO A 87 -5.12 -25.88 4.06
N SER A 88 -4.49 -25.58 2.91
CA SER A 88 -4.35 -26.53 1.80
C SER A 88 -2.97 -27.17 1.71
N ASN A 89 -1.88 -26.45 2.05
CA ASN A 89 -0.49 -26.90 1.85
C ASN A 89 0.54 -26.05 2.66
N SER A 90 0.62 -26.23 3.98
CA SER A 90 1.51 -25.44 4.85
C SER A 90 2.99 -25.46 4.44
N ALA A 91 3.52 -26.61 4.01
CA ALA A 91 4.91 -26.72 3.57
C ALA A 91 5.21 -25.85 2.33
N VAL A 92 4.29 -25.81 1.35
CA VAL A 92 4.46 -24.99 0.14
C VAL A 92 4.44 -23.50 0.47
N VAL A 93 3.55 -23.09 1.38
CA VAL A 93 3.46 -21.70 1.83
C VAL A 93 4.75 -21.24 2.50
N GLU A 94 5.28 -22.03 3.43
CA GLU A 94 6.46 -21.66 4.20
C GLU A 94 7.76 -21.75 3.39
N GLU A 95 7.92 -22.78 2.55
CA GLU A 95 9.17 -23.02 1.81
C GLU A 95 9.30 -22.13 0.56
N TYR A 96 8.18 -21.80 -0.10
CA TYR A 96 8.22 -21.12 -1.40
C TYR A 96 7.52 -19.76 -1.40
N LEU A 97 6.27 -19.70 -0.95
CA LEU A 97 5.49 -18.46 -1.10
C LEU A 97 5.96 -17.36 -0.16
N ARG A 98 6.16 -17.66 1.12
CA ARG A 98 6.58 -16.66 2.11
C ARG A 98 7.91 -16.00 1.73
N PRO A 99 8.99 -16.75 1.39
CA PRO A 99 10.25 -16.12 0.99
C PRO A 99 10.14 -15.24 -0.24
N ILE A 100 9.39 -15.67 -1.27
CA ILE A 100 9.19 -14.88 -2.50
C ILE A 100 8.51 -13.55 -2.17
N TRP A 101 7.43 -13.61 -1.39
CA TRP A 101 6.63 -12.43 -1.09
C TRP A 101 7.34 -11.47 -0.13
N SER A 102 8.06 -11.98 0.86
CA SER A 102 8.96 -11.18 1.70
C SER A 102 10.03 -10.49 0.86
N HIS A 103 10.72 -11.23 -0.03
CA HIS A 103 11.73 -10.65 -0.89
C HIS A 103 11.19 -9.51 -1.78
N LEU A 104 10.01 -9.67 -2.37
CA LEU A 104 9.37 -8.62 -3.17
C LEU A 104 8.98 -7.40 -2.33
N HIS A 105 8.50 -7.62 -1.10
CA HIS A 105 8.18 -6.54 -0.17
C HIS A 105 9.44 -5.78 0.24
N ASP A 106 10.45 -6.50 0.72
CA ASP A 106 11.71 -5.97 1.22
C ASP A 106 12.44 -5.17 0.14
N HIS A 107 12.49 -5.69 -1.09
CA HIS A 107 13.07 -4.95 -2.22
C HIS A 107 12.39 -3.60 -2.45
N THR A 108 11.05 -3.53 -2.35
CA THR A 108 10.35 -2.26 -2.54
C THR A 108 10.63 -1.28 -1.40
N VAL A 109 10.78 -1.79 -0.19
CA VAL A 109 11.06 -0.98 1.01
C VAL A 109 12.49 -0.43 0.93
N GLU A 110 13.46 -1.28 0.62
CA GLU A 110 14.85 -0.91 0.39
C GLU A 110 14.98 0.15 -0.71
N GLU A 111 14.25 -0.04 -1.82
CA GLU A 111 14.21 0.93 -2.91
C GLU A 111 13.62 2.27 -2.47
N SER A 112 12.51 2.26 -1.72
CA SER A 112 11.89 3.49 -1.19
C SER A 112 12.85 4.22 -0.25
N ASN A 113 13.46 3.52 0.70
CA ASN A 113 14.39 4.09 1.67
C ASN A 113 15.63 4.66 0.99
N ARG A 114 16.23 3.91 0.04
CA ARG A 114 17.39 4.37 -0.74
C ARG A 114 17.09 5.66 -1.50
N ARG A 115 15.89 5.79 -2.09
CA ARG A 115 15.50 6.98 -2.84
C ARG A 115 15.25 8.16 -1.91
N ASP A 116 14.60 7.94 -0.77
CA ASP A 116 14.41 8.97 0.28
C ASP A 116 15.75 9.48 0.81
N GLU A 117 16.70 8.59 1.12
CA GLU A 117 18.06 8.94 1.56
C GLU A 117 18.85 9.74 0.50
N ALA A 118 18.53 9.57 -0.78
CA ALA A 118 19.14 10.27 -1.90
C ALA A 118 18.40 11.56 -2.31
N ASP A 119 17.36 11.97 -1.57
CA ASP A 119 16.46 13.08 -1.90
C ASP A 119 15.85 12.96 -3.31
N LEU A 120 15.56 11.71 -3.72
CA LEU A 120 14.92 11.37 -4.99
C LEU A 120 13.43 11.08 -4.77
N PRO A 121 12.54 11.45 -5.72
CA PRO A 121 11.13 11.13 -5.61
C PRO A 121 10.92 9.62 -5.49
N THR A 122 10.19 9.19 -4.46
CA THR A 122 9.81 7.78 -4.30
C THR A 122 8.73 7.39 -5.30
N ARG A 123 8.57 6.08 -5.51
CA ARG A 123 7.50 5.57 -6.36
C ARG A 123 6.16 5.86 -5.70
N ALA A 124 5.21 6.40 -6.45
CA ALA A 124 3.85 6.54 -5.99
C ALA A 124 3.24 5.18 -5.66
N ARG A 125 2.37 5.14 -4.65
CA ARG A 125 1.65 3.92 -4.32
C ARG A 125 0.79 3.49 -5.50
N ARG A 126 1.00 2.24 -5.94
CA ARG A 126 0.26 1.69 -7.08
C ARG A 126 -0.97 0.89 -6.67
N PHE A 127 -0.93 0.26 -5.49
CA PHE A 127 -1.99 -0.63 -5.05
C PHE A 127 -2.53 -0.22 -3.69
N ILE A 128 -3.82 -0.41 -3.52
CA ILE A 128 -4.51 -0.35 -2.24
C ILE A 128 -4.88 -1.77 -1.81
N HIS A 129 -4.67 -2.06 -0.53
CA HIS A 129 -4.94 -3.36 0.06
C HIS A 129 -6.02 -3.21 1.12
N LEU A 130 -7.06 -4.03 1.02
CA LEU A 130 -8.18 -4.06 1.97
C LEU A 130 -8.32 -5.45 2.58
N ARG A 131 -8.83 -5.51 3.81
CA ARG A 131 -9.35 -6.72 4.46
C ARG A 131 -10.84 -6.60 4.79
N GLU A 132 -11.45 -7.74 5.04
CA GLU A 132 -12.88 -7.88 5.38
C GLU A 132 -13.76 -7.20 4.33
N VAL A 133 -13.52 -7.51 3.06
CA VAL A 133 -13.97 -6.66 1.96
C VAL A 133 -15.34 -7.10 1.48
N ARG A 134 -16.23 -6.13 1.32
CA ARG A 134 -17.53 -6.29 0.68
C ARG A 134 -17.53 -5.58 -0.68
N ILE A 135 -17.86 -6.33 -1.72
CA ILE A 135 -17.98 -5.82 -3.08
C ILE A 135 -19.44 -5.85 -3.49
N LEU A 136 -19.96 -4.73 -3.98
CA LEU A 136 -21.29 -4.61 -4.57
C LEU A 136 -21.16 -4.28 -6.06
N ASN A 137 -21.58 -5.22 -6.91
CA ASN A 137 -21.70 -5.04 -8.35
C ASN A 137 -22.90 -5.85 -8.84
N GLY A 138 -24.10 -5.27 -8.76
CA GLY A 138 -25.38 -5.99 -8.96
C GLY A 138 -25.74 -6.95 -7.81
N ALA A 139 -24.78 -7.75 -7.34
CA ALA A 139 -24.89 -8.59 -6.15
C ALA A 139 -23.76 -8.25 -5.15
N THR A 140 -23.97 -8.64 -3.89
CA THR A 140 -22.93 -8.53 -2.84
C THR A 140 -22.08 -9.79 -2.83
N MET A 141 -20.75 -9.64 -2.75
CA MET A 141 -19.81 -10.69 -2.40
C MET A 141 -18.88 -10.22 -1.27
N ASN A 142 -18.45 -11.15 -0.42
CA ASN A 142 -17.46 -10.89 0.63
C ASN A 142 -16.16 -11.62 0.28
N VAL A 143 -15.02 -10.96 0.48
CA VAL A 143 -13.69 -11.56 0.32
C VAL A 143 -12.80 -11.19 1.51
N SER A 144 -11.96 -12.13 1.95
CA SER A 144 -11.07 -11.95 3.10
C SER A 144 -10.11 -10.77 2.88
N THR A 145 -9.42 -10.77 1.74
CA THR A 145 -8.49 -9.74 1.32
C THR A 145 -8.78 -9.29 -0.11
N TRP A 146 -8.46 -8.05 -0.42
CA TRP A 146 -8.58 -7.49 -1.77
C TRP A 146 -7.39 -6.58 -2.06
N ARG A 147 -6.89 -6.65 -3.30
CA ARG A 147 -5.85 -5.77 -3.83
C ARG A 147 -6.39 -5.10 -5.08
N GLY A 148 -6.39 -3.77 -5.10
CA GLY A 148 -6.84 -2.97 -6.24
C GLY A 148 -5.77 -2.02 -6.74
N ASP A 149 -5.77 -1.75 -8.05
CA ASP A 149 -4.94 -0.71 -8.64
C ASP A 149 -5.52 0.67 -8.30
N LEU A 150 -4.72 1.54 -7.68
CA LEU A 150 -5.13 2.91 -7.33
C LEU A 150 -5.46 3.74 -8.57
N ALA A 151 -4.84 3.45 -9.72
CA ALA A 151 -5.16 4.13 -10.97
C ALA A 151 -6.58 3.82 -11.48
N SER A 152 -7.22 2.76 -10.97
CA SER A 152 -8.59 2.35 -11.31
C SER A 152 -9.65 2.85 -10.33
N VAL A 153 -9.27 3.60 -9.29
CA VAL A 153 -10.22 4.16 -8.32
C VAL A 153 -10.86 5.42 -8.89
N ASP A 154 -12.17 5.37 -9.11
CA ASP A 154 -12.96 6.48 -9.67
C ASP A 154 -13.32 7.51 -8.59
N ALA A 155 -13.62 7.03 -7.37
CA ALA A 155 -13.96 7.85 -6.21
C ALA A 155 -13.73 7.05 -4.92
N TRP A 156 -13.63 7.74 -3.79
CA TRP A 156 -13.48 7.12 -2.48
C TRP A 156 -14.17 7.94 -1.40
N SER A 157 -14.49 7.28 -0.29
CA SER A 157 -14.96 7.91 0.94
C SER A 157 -14.36 7.23 2.16
N LEU A 158 -14.25 8.00 3.26
CA LEU A 158 -13.90 7.46 4.56
C LEU A 158 -15.06 6.64 5.15
N GLY A 159 -14.69 5.58 5.87
CA GLY A 159 -15.62 4.63 6.45
C GLY A 159 -15.80 3.38 5.59
N SER A 160 -16.16 2.28 6.27
CA SER A 160 -16.55 1.03 5.62
C SER A 160 -18.01 0.74 5.97
N TRP A 161 -18.76 0.19 5.03
CA TRP A 161 -20.13 -0.31 5.26
C TRP A 161 -20.15 -1.83 5.50
N ASN A 162 -19.04 -2.34 6.03
CA ASN A 162 -18.97 -3.69 6.57
C ASN A 162 -19.89 -3.77 7.80
N PRO A 163 -20.71 -4.82 7.94
CA PRO A 163 -21.41 -5.03 9.20
C PRO A 163 -20.36 -5.28 10.29
N PRO A 164 -20.43 -4.58 11.45
CA PRO A 164 -19.56 -4.91 12.57
C PRO A 164 -19.78 -6.38 12.98
N GLY A 165 -18.72 -7.20 12.91
CA GLY A 165 -18.64 -8.48 13.62
C GLY A 165 -19.11 -9.76 12.92
N VAL A 166 -19.18 -9.87 11.59
CA VAL A 166 -19.70 -11.10 10.93
C VAL A 166 -18.60 -12.08 10.47
N LEU A 167 -17.31 -11.81 10.71
CA LEU A 167 -16.23 -12.75 10.32
C LEU A 167 -15.50 -13.44 11.49
N THR A 168 -16.02 -13.35 12.71
CA THR A 168 -15.58 -14.21 13.82
C THR A 168 -16.75 -15.07 14.30
N THR A 169 -16.97 -16.19 13.61
CA THR A 169 -17.59 -17.36 14.26
C THR A 169 -16.47 -18.29 14.71
N ASP A 170 -15.65 -17.82 15.65
CA ASP A 170 -14.77 -18.69 16.43
C ASP A 170 -15.33 -18.76 17.84
N GLY A 171 -16.11 -19.83 18.07
CA GLY A 171 -16.19 -20.56 19.34
C GLY A 171 -16.54 -19.78 20.61
N ASP A 172 -17.80 -19.36 20.75
CA ASP A 172 -18.46 -19.50 22.05
C ASP A 172 -18.75 -20.98 22.26
N SER A 173 -17.75 -21.73 22.72
CA SER A 173 -17.96 -22.99 23.40
C SER A 173 -18.36 -22.67 24.84
N ASP A 174 -19.66 -22.57 25.07
CA ASP A 174 -20.25 -22.79 26.39
C ASP A 174 -19.85 -24.20 26.87
N SER A 175 -19.00 -24.25 27.89
CA SER A 175 -18.82 -25.37 28.83
C SER A 175 -18.18 -24.87 30.11
#